data_AF-A0A1F7HDV5-F1
#
_entry.id   AF-A0A1F7HDV5-F1
#
_cell.length_a   1.000
_cell.length_b   1.000
_cell.length_c   1.000
_cell.angle_alpha   90.00
_cell.angle_beta   90.00
_cell.angle_gamma   90.00
#
_symmetry.space_group_name_H-M   'P 1'
#
loop_
_entity.id
_entity.type
_entity.pdbx_description
1 polymer ?
#
loop_
_entity_poly.entity_id
_entity_poly.type
_entity_poly.pdbx_seq_one_letter_code
_entity_poly.pdbx_strand_id
1 'polypeptide(L)'
;MLSLFSFTANAQIQKISESGCVTSDGVPTLKCLEVVFSNVLVLASAIVVLILFIMFVVGSFLYLTSRGDPEGIKKAQGTIKFALIGLLLFMGSYLILNIINVVFGLKGDLMKFEIPENLP
;
A
#
# COMPACT_ATOMS: atom_id res chain seq x y z
N MET A 1 -6.56 -16.59 -13.36
CA MET A 1 -5.15 -16.30 -13.72
C MET A 1 -4.87 -14.81 -14.00
N LEU A 2 -5.86 -13.91 -13.92
CA LEU A 2 -5.69 -12.47 -14.21
C LEU A 2 -6.02 -11.54 -13.01
N SER A 3 -6.20 -12.08 -11.81
CA SER A 3 -6.57 -11.30 -10.60
C SER A 3 -5.37 -10.66 -9.89
N LEU A 4 -4.14 -10.83 -10.38
CA LEU A 4 -2.91 -10.37 -9.71
C LEU A 4 -2.71 -8.85 -9.79
N PHE A 5 -3.50 -8.13 -10.58
CA PHE A 5 -3.45 -6.68 -10.71
C PHE A 5 -4.67 -5.96 -10.12
N SER A 6 -5.49 -6.66 -9.33
CA SER A 6 -6.55 -6.02 -8.55
C SER A 6 -5.94 -5.24 -7.39
N PHE A 7 -5.25 -4.13 -7.70
CA PHE A 7 -5.10 -3.02 -6.77
C PHE A 7 -6.48 -2.39 -6.61
N THR A 8 -7.39 -3.07 -5.89
CA THR A 8 -8.59 -2.44 -5.38
C THR A 8 -8.13 -1.45 -4.31
N ALA A 9 -7.81 -0.23 -4.74
CA ALA A 9 -7.69 0.91 -3.87
C ALA A 9 -9.10 1.24 -3.37
N ASN A 10 -9.58 0.49 -2.39
CA ASN A 10 -10.77 0.86 -1.64
C ASN A 10 -10.42 2.11 -0.83
N ALA A 11 -10.67 3.29 -1.38
CA ALA A 11 -10.51 4.58 -0.68
C ALA A 11 -11.59 4.82 0.39
N GLN A 12 -12.25 3.75 0.86
CA GLN A 12 -13.30 3.83 1.86
C GLN A 12 -12.64 3.82 3.25
N ILE A 13 -12.51 4.99 3.85
CA ILE A 13 -12.13 5.10 5.27
C ILE A 13 -13.24 4.43 6.07
N GLN A 14 -12.91 3.32 6.73
CA GLN A 14 -13.87 2.56 7.51
C GLN A 14 -14.21 3.39 8.76
N LYS A 15 -15.46 3.88 8.85
CA LYS A 15 -15.92 4.69 9.97
C LYS A 15 -15.94 3.85 11.24
N ILE A 16 -15.23 4.32 12.28
CA ILE A 16 -15.08 3.68 13.59
C ILE A 16 -16.44 3.25 14.19
N SER A 17 -17.49 4.06 13.96
CA SER A 17 -18.84 3.84 14.51
C SER A 17 -19.68 2.81 13.75
N GLU A 18 -19.37 2.49 12.49
CA GLU A 18 -20.08 1.46 11.70
C GLU A 18 -19.39 0.09 11.78
N SER A 19 -18.12 0.04 12.21
CA SER A 19 -17.33 -1.20 12.30
C SER A 19 -17.65 -2.09 13.52
N GLY A 20 -18.61 -1.72 14.37
CA GLY A 20 -19.03 -2.55 15.52
C GLY A 20 -17.92 -2.84 16.54
N CYS A 21 -16.83 -2.06 16.55
CA CYS A 21 -15.63 -2.37 17.33
C CYS A 21 -15.71 -1.91 18.81
N VAL A 22 -16.76 -1.18 19.17
CA VAL A 22 -17.04 -0.71 20.54
C VAL A 22 -18.23 -1.51 21.07
N THR A 23 -18.03 -2.22 22.18
CA THR A 23 -19.11 -2.95 22.87
C THR A 23 -20.01 -1.96 23.59
N SER A 24 -21.29 -2.32 23.84
CA SER A 24 -22.25 -1.46 24.55
C SER A 24 -21.82 -1.03 25.97
N ASP A 25 -20.79 -1.66 26.53
CA ASP A 25 -20.18 -1.30 27.83
C ASP A 25 -19.10 -0.20 27.73
N GLY A 26 -18.88 0.39 26.55
CA GLY A 26 -17.99 1.54 26.36
C GLY A 26 -16.49 1.21 26.39
N VAL A 27 -16.10 -0.06 26.43
CA VAL A 27 -14.70 -0.48 26.31
C VAL A 27 -14.29 -0.66 24.83
N PRO A 28 -13.15 -0.08 24.40
CA PRO A 28 -12.60 -0.32 23.07
C PRO A 28 -11.98 -1.71 22.96
N THR A 29 -12.48 -2.57 22.08
CA THR A 29 -11.91 -3.89 21.80
C THR A 29 -10.69 -3.77 20.87
N LEU A 30 -9.83 -4.79 20.85
CA LEU A 30 -8.67 -4.89 19.95
C LEU A 30 -9.06 -4.77 18.45
N LYS A 31 -10.32 -5.05 18.11
CA LYS A 31 -10.90 -4.77 16.78
C LYS A 31 -10.86 -3.30 16.37
N CYS A 32 -10.95 -2.35 17.30
CA CYS A 32 -10.83 -0.93 16.93
C CYS A 32 -9.41 -0.58 16.49
N LEU A 33 -8.39 -1.27 17.02
CA LEU A 33 -7.01 -1.07 16.59
C LEU A 33 -6.80 -1.54 15.14
N GLU A 34 -7.48 -2.62 14.72
CA GLU A 34 -7.50 -3.10 13.34
C GLU A 34 -8.05 -2.03 12.37
N VAL A 35 -9.15 -1.36 12.74
CA VAL A 35 -9.76 -0.30 11.91
C VAL A 35 -8.84 0.91 11.79
N VAL A 36 -8.23 1.35 12.89
CA VAL A 36 -7.27 2.46 12.87
C VAL A 36 -6.06 2.11 12.02
N PHE A 37 -5.51 0.91 12.18
CA PHE A 37 -4.36 0.46 11.41
C PHE A 37 -4.66 0.35 9.91
N SER A 38 -5.82 -0.19 9.55
CA SER A 38 -6.30 -0.26 8.17
C SER A 38 -6.44 1.14 7.54
N ASN A 39 -7.10 2.07 8.24
CA ASN A 39 -7.27 3.44 7.75
C ASN A 39 -5.92 4.17 7.58
N VAL A 40 -4.99 3.99 8.52
CA VAL A 40 -3.64 4.58 8.43
C VAL A 40 -2.86 4.00 7.26
N LEU A 41 -2.92 2.68 7.03
CA LEU A 41 -2.27 2.03 5.88
C LEU A 41 -2.84 2.50 4.55
N VAL A 42 -4.18 2.61 4.44
CA VAL A 42 -4.83 3.13 3.22
C VAL A 42 -4.39 4.57 2.95
N LEU A 43 -4.38 5.43 3.97
CA LEU A 43 -3.92 6.81 3.83
C LEU A 43 -2.43 6.90 3.44
N ALA A 44 -1.58 6.14 4.12
CA ALA A 44 -0.15 6.12 3.85
C ALA A 44 0.15 5.61 2.43
N SER A 45 -0.51 4.54 1.99
CA SER A 45 -0.34 3.99 0.65
C SER A 45 -0.75 4.98 -0.45
N ALA A 46 -1.85 5.72 -0.25
CA ALA A 46 -2.28 6.75 -1.18
C ALA A 46 -1.25 7.88 -1.32
N ILE A 47 -0.66 8.32 -0.20
CA ILE A 47 0.39 9.33 -0.18
C ILE A 47 1.65 8.84 -0.90
N VAL A 48 2.06 7.59 -0.65
CA VAL A 48 3.24 6.99 -1.32
C VAL A 48 3.06 6.96 -2.83
N VAL A 49 1.91 6.50 -3.32
CA VAL A 49 1.64 6.43 -4.77
C VAL A 49 1.64 7.83 -5.39
N LEU A 50 1.05 8.82 -4.71
CA LEU A 50 1.05 10.20 -5.17
C LEU A 50 2.48 10.77 -5.29
N ILE A 51 3.32 10.56 -4.28
CA ILE A 51 4.71 11.03 -4.28
C ILE A 51 5.51 10.35 -5.40
N LEU A 52 5.37 9.03 -5.54
CA LEU A 52 6.04 8.27 -6.61
C LEU A 52 5.64 8.78 -7.99
N PHE A 53 4.36 9.10 -8.20
CA PHE A 53 3.87 9.67 -9.45
C PHE A 53 4.53 11.03 -9.75
N ILE A 54 4.58 11.93 -8.77
CA ILE A 54 5.22 13.25 -8.94
C ILE A 54 6.71 13.11 -9.26
N MET A 55 7.43 12.26 -8.51
CA MET A 55 8.86 12.02 -8.75
C MET A 55 9.12 11.41 -10.14
N PHE A 56 8.24 10.51 -10.58
CA PHE A 56 8.34 9.90 -11.91
C PHE A 56 8.15 10.95 -13.02
N VAL A 57 7.14 11.81 -12.90
CA VAL A 57 6.87 12.90 -13.85
C VAL A 57 8.05 13.87 -13.90
N VAL A 58 8.51 14.38 -12.76
CA VAL A 58 9.63 15.33 -12.68
C VAL A 58 10.93 14.71 -13.22
N GLY A 59 11.23 13.47 -12.86
CA GLY A 59 12.40 12.75 -13.37
C GLY A 59 12.36 12.57 -14.89
N SER A 60 11.18 12.26 -15.44
CA SER A 60 10.98 12.09 -16.88
C SER A 60 11.14 13.41 -17.65
N PHE A 61 10.54 14.49 -17.15
CA PHE A 61 10.68 15.82 -17.77
C PHE A 61 12.13 16.34 -17.69
N LEU A 62 12.82 16.09 -16.58
CA LEU A 62 14.23 16.45 -16.43
C LEU A 62 15.11 15.68 -17.44
N TYR A 63 14.83 14.38 -17.65
CA TYR A 63 15.55 13.57 -18.62
C TYR A 63 15.40 14.12 -20.05
N LEU A 64 14.16 14.44 -20.46
CA LEU A 64 13.88 14.97 -21.80
C LEU A 64 14.45 16.38 -22.02
N THR A 65 14.44 17.22 -20.99
CA THR A 65 14.89 18.62 -21.09
C THR A 65 16.41 18.77 -20.99
N SER A 66 17.14 17.72 -20.59
CA SER A 66 18.60 17.79 -20.38
C SER A 66 19.42 17.99 -21.67
N ARG A 67 18.82 17.93 -22.87
CA ARG A 67 19.45 18.29 -24.18
C ARG A 67 20.85 17.69 -24.43
N GLY A 68 21.21 16.58 -23.77
CA GLY A 68 22.52 15.95 -23.91
C GLY A 68 23.59 16.41 -22.91
N ASP A 69 23.26 17.26 -21.94
CA ASP A 69 24.14 17.56 -20.81
C ASP A 69 24.32 16.30 -19.92
N PRO A 70 25.54 15.78 -19.75
CA PRO A 70 25.78 14.55 -18.99
C PRO A 70 25.39 14.68 -17.51
N GLU A 71 25.45 15.89 -16.93
CA GLU A 71 25.10 16.11 -15.54
C GLU A 71 23.59 16.05 -15.31
N GLY A 72 22.81 16.75 -16.13
CA GLY A 72 21.35 16.69 -16.14
C GLY A 72 20.80 15.27 -16.38
N ILE A 73 21.38 14.56 -17.35
CA ILE A 73 20.99 13.17 -17.65
C ILE A 73 21.27 12.23 -16.47
N LYS A 74 22.46 12.35 -15.84
CA LYS A 74 22.82 11.51 -14.68
C LYS A 74 21.89 11.76 -13.50
N LYS A 75 21.53 13.02 -13.25
CA LYS A 75 20.58 13.40 -12.19
C LYS A 75 19.19 12.83 -12.46
N ALA A 76 18.67 12.99 -13.68
CA ALA A 76 17.36 12.48 -14.07
C ALA A 76 17.27 10.95 -13.99
N GLN A 77 18.30 10.24 -14.47
CA GLN A 77 18.39 8.79 -14.34
C GLN A 77 18.42 8.35 -12.87
N GLY A 78 19.13 9.09 -12.01
CA GLY A 78 19.11 8.85 -10.57
C GLY A 78 17.68 8.92 -10.01
N THR A 79 16.96 10.01 -10.29
CA THR A 79 15.57 10.19 -9.85
C THR A 79 14.64 9.08 -10.35
N ILE A 80 14.73 8.73 -11.63
CA ILE A 80 13.90 7.66 -12.22
C ILE A 80 14.23 6.30 -11.59
N LYS A 81 15.51 5.99 -11.36
CA LYS A 81 15.91 4.74 -10.69
C LYS A 81 15.34 4.65 -9.28
N PHE A 82 15.43 5.71 -8.48
CA PHE A 82 14.87 5.71 -7.14
C PHE A 82 13.34 5.56 -7.16
N ALA A 83 12.64 6.22 -8.09
CA ALA A 83 11.19 6.07 -8.25
C ALA A 83 10.80 4.64 -8.64
N LEU A 84 11.54 4.01 -9.56
CA LEU A 84 11.31 2.61 -9.97
C LEU A 84 11.56 1.62 -8.83
N ILE A 85 12.64 1.81 -8.07
CA ILE A 85 12.95 0.96 -6.91
C ILE A 85 11.86 1.09 -5.84
N GLY A 86 11.37 2.30 -5.57
CA GLY A 86 10.27 2.51 -4.62
C GLY A 86 8.98 1.84 -5.07
N LEU A 87 8.63 1.94 -6.35
CA LEU A 87 7.46 1.26 -6.92
C LEU A 87 7.61 -0.26 -6.85
N LEU A 88 8.77 -0.79 -7.24
CA LEU A 88 9.04 -2.22 -7.22
C LEU A 88 9.00 -2.79 -5.81
N LEU A 89 9.49 -2.05 -4.81
CA LEU A 89 9.43 -2.44 -3.40
C LEU A 89 7.99 -2.44 -2.90
N PHE A 90 7.19 -1.43 -3.27
CA PHE A 90 5.77 -1.37 -2.92
C PHE A 90 4.98 -2.56 -3.51
N MET A 91 5.14 -2.84 -4.81
CA MET A 91 4.54 -4.01 -5.44
C MET A 91 5.11 -5.32 -4.90
N GLY A 92 6.41 -5.35 -4.63
CA GLY A 92 7.12 -6.50 -4.08
C GLY A 92 6.61 -6.91 -2.71
N SER A 93 6.27 -5.94 -1.85
CA SER A 93 5.66 -6.20 -0.54
C SER A 93 4.39 -7.05 -0.67
N TYR A 94 3.50 -6.68 -1.58
CA TYR A 94 2.28 -7.45 -1.85
C TYR A 94 2.59 -8.85 -2.39
N LEU A 95 3.55 -8.95 -3.31
CA LEU A 95 3.96 -10.22 -3.90
C LEU A 95 4.52 -11.19 -2.86
N ILE A 96 5.36 -10.71 -1.95
CA ILE A 96 5.97 -11.53 -0.88
C ILE A 96 4.89 -12.11 0.02
N LEU A 97 3.91 -11.30 0.43
CA LEU A 97 2.80 -11.75 1.28
C LEU A 97 1.93 -12.79 0.57
N ASN A 98 1.68 -12.62 -0.73
CA ASN A 98 0.96 -13.61 -1.52
C ASN A 98 1.74 -14.92 -1.70
N ILE A 99 3.06 -14.87 -1.89
CA ILE A 99 3.91 -16.06 -1.95
C ILE A 99 3.83 -16.84 -0.63
N ILE A 100 3.86 -16.15 0.51
CA ILE A 100 3.69 -16.76 1.83
C ILE A 100 2.32 -17.43 1.93
N ASN A 101 1.22 -16.79 1.53
CA ASN A 101 -0.11 -17.40 1.55
C ASN A 101 -0.16 -18.73 0.77
N VAL A 102 0.45 -18.76 -0.42
CA VAL A 102 0.48 -19.94 -1.29
C VAL A 102 1.36 -21.05 -0.70
N VAL A 103 2.55 -20.72 -0.20
CA VAL A 103 3.50 -21.71 0.35
C VAL A 103 2.96 -22.34 1.64
N PHE A 104 2.32 -21.56 2.51
CA PHE A 104 1.78 -22.06 3.77
C PHE A 104 0.36 -22.65 3.63
N GLY A 105 -0.25 -22.61 2.44
CA GLY A 105 -1.56 -23.23 2.18
C GLY A 105 -2.71 -22.63 2.98
N LEU A 106 -2.54 -21.42 3.53
CA LEU A 106 -3.56 -20.72 4.28
C LEU A 106 -4.59 -20.18 3.29
N LYS A 107 -5.82 -20.68 3.35
CA LYS A 107 -6.97 -20.16 2.56
C LYS A 107 -7.47 -18.80 3.04
N GLY A 108 -6.83 -18.20 4.05
CA GLY A 108 -7.14 -16.88 4.57
C GLY A 108 -6.11 -15.86 4.08
N ASP A 109 -6.59 -14.72 3.57
CA ASP A 109 -5.73 -13.59 3.23
C ASP A 109 -5.06 -13.08 4.51
N LEU A 110 -3.75 -13.28 4.67
CA LEU A 110 -2.96 -12.68 5.76
C LEU A 110 -3.00 -11.13 5.77
N MET A 111 -3.49 -10.54 4.69
CA MET A 111 -3.74 -9.11 4.57
C MET A 111 -4.98 -8.65 5.34
N LYS A 112 -5.82 -9.60 5.78
CA LYS A 112 -7.05 -9.35 6.52
C LYS A 112 -6.82 -9.81 7.96
N PHE A 113 -6.46 -8.88 8.83
CA PHE A 113 -6.35 -9.11 10.28
C PHE A 113 -7.74 -9.26 10.94
N GLU A 114 -8.69 -9.98 10.32
CA GLU A 114 -9.98 -10.21 10.95
C GLU A 114 -9.80 -11.17 12.14
N ILE A 115 -9.98 -10.65 13.35
CA ILE A 115 -10.12 -11.52 14.52
C ILE A 115 -11.55 -12.07 14.52
N PRO A 116 -11.75 -13.40 14.31
CA PRO A 116 -13.07 -13.99 14.34
C PRO A 116 -13.62 -13.87 15.77
N GLU A 117 -14.77 -13.19 15.89
CA GLU A 117 -15.50 -13.04 17.14
C GLU A 117 -16.57 -14.12 17.18
N ASN A 118 -16.11 -15.36 17.37
CA ASN A 118 -16.96 -16.49 17.69
C ASN A 118 -16.18 -17.51 18.53
N LEU A 119 -16.03 -17.20 19.80
CA LEU A 119 -15.99 -18.26 20.81
C LEU A 119 -17.06 -17.89 21.85
N PRO A 120 -17.92 -18.84 22.27
CA PRO A 120 -18.90 -18.59 23.35
C PRO A 120 -18.25 -18.04 24.61
#